data_AF-A0A9N9K2L8-F1
#
_entry.id   AF-A0A9N9K2L8-F1
#
_cell.length_a   1.000
_cell.length_b   1.000
_cell.length_c   1.000
_cell.angle_alpha   90.00
_cell.angle_beta   90.00
_cell.angle_gamma   90.00
#
_symmetry.space_group_name_H-M   'P 1'
#
loop_
_entity.id
_entity.type
_entity.pdbx_description
1 polymer ?
#
loop_
_entity_poly.entity_id
_entity_poly.type
_entity_poly.pdbx_seq_one_letter_code
_entity_poly.pdbx_strand_id
1 'polypeptide(L)'
;SHATNFWPISNNTKKEFFKLFHAGHSSSSAYHTYLAKIQLKYDNDEDILADRAICLHKHDIYYLHQKFLDQIVGIRNGKEMFLCKSKEIVEFNNSHKETGLNISNILLTLISTSTPIGGLPLITILISDETVSTFTKTFEAIKHILLLDAFGGY
;
A
#
# COMPACT_ATOMS: atom_id res chain seq x y z
N SER A 1 0.49 2.08 -39.87
CA SER A 1 -0.63 2.46 -39.00
C SER A 1 -0.97 1.34 -38.05
N HIS A 2 -0.82 1.51 -36.74
CA HIS A 2 -1.94 1.49 -35.78
C HIS A 2 -1.39 1.73 -34.38
N ALA A 3 -1.88 2.80 -33.76
CA ALA A 3 -1.56 3.19 -32.41
C ALA A 3 -2.07 2.11 -31.43
N THR A 4 -1.17 1.45 -30.70
CA THR A 4 -1.51 0.54 -29.58
C THR A 4 -1.85 1.34 -28.31
N ASN A 5 -2.58 2.43 -28.49
CA ASN A 5 -2.82 3.46 -27.51
C ASN A 5 -4.23 3.32 -26.92
N PHE A 6 -4.28 3.02 -25.63
CA PHE A 6 -5.38 3.26 -24.69
C PHE A 6 -6.67 2.47 -24.91
N TRP A 7 -6.64 1.14 -24.76
CA TRP A 7 -7.88 0.45 -24.41
C TRP A 7 -8.24 0.74 -22.95
N PRO A 8 -9.38 1.40 -22.67
CA PRO A 8 -9.76 1.72 -21.31
C PRO A 8 -10.07 0.44 -20.53
N ILE A 9 -9.56 0.37 -19.31
CA ILE A 9 -9.88 -0.71 -18.36
C ILE A 9 -11.41 -0.81 -18.22
N SER A 10 -11.96 -2.02 -18.35
CA SER A 10 -13.40 -2.21 -18.24
C SER A 10 -13.91 -1.80 -16.85
N ASN A 11 -15.10 -1.21 -16.79
CA ASN A 11 -15.69 -0.80 -15.51
C ASN A 11 -15.93 -2.00 -14.59
N ASN A 12 -16.19 -3.18 -15.15
CA ASN A 12 -16.34 -4.40 -14.38
C ASN A 12 -15.02 -4.81 -13.72
N THR A 13 -13.92 -4.79 -14.47
CA THR A 13 -12.57 -5.08 -13.95
C THR A 13 -12.19 -4.09 -12.85
N LYS A 14 -12.43 -2.78 -13.03
CA LYS A 14 -12.18 -1.77 -11.98
C LYS A 14 -12.94 -2.08 -10.69
N LYS A 15 -14.23 -2.41 -10.80
CA LYS A 15 -15.08 -2.75 -9.63
C LYS A 15 -14.54 -3.95 -8.87
N GLU A 16 -14.07 -4.98 -9.58
CA GLU A 16 -13.49 -6.17 -8.94
C GLU A 16 -12.19 -5.84 -8.19
N PHE A 17 -11.31 -5.03 -8.79
CA PHE A 17 -10.10 -4.57 -8.10
C PHE A 17 -10.41 -3.69 -6.88
N PHE A 18 -11.38 -2.77 -6.96
CA PHE A 18 -11.76 -1.98 -5.79
C PHE A 18 -12.34 -2.84 -4.66
N LYS A 19 -13.10 -3.90 -4.96
CA LYS A 19 -13.53 -4.86 -3.92
C LYS A 19 -12.34 -5.53 -3.23
N LEU A 20 -11.33 -5.94 -4.00
CA LEU A 20 -10.11 -6.54 -3.44
C LEU A 20 -9.34 -5.53 -2.57
N PHE A 21 -9.23 -4.27 -3.01
CA PHE A 21 -8.55 -3.25 -2.22
C PHE A 21 -9.30 -2.91 -0.92
N HIS A 22 -10.63 -2.85 -0.96
CA HIS A 22 -11.44 -2.71 0.25
C HIS A 22 -11.29 -3.90 1.22
N ALA A 23 -10.98 -5.09 0.71
CA ALA A 23 -10.64 -6.27 1.52
C ALA A 23 -9.19 -6.27 2.04
N GLY A 24 -8.41 -5.22 1.78
CA GLY A 24 -7.03 -5.07 2.27
C GLY A 24 -5.95 -5.64 1.35
N HIS A 25 -6.29 -6.05 0.12
CA HIS A 25 -5.29 -6.54 -0.82
C HIS A 25 -4.35 -5.42 -1.32
N SER A 26 -3.05 -5.70 -1.30
CA SER A 26 -2.05 -4.92 -2.05
C SER A 26 -2.21 -5.12 -3.57
N SER A 27 -1.65 -4.22 -4.39
CA SER A 27 -1.68 -4.36 -5.86
C SER A 27 -1.18 -5.72 -6.36
N SER A 28 -0.15 -6.28 -5.72
CA SER A 28 0.43 -7.58 -6.08
C SER A 28 -0.51 -8.73 -5.71
N SER A 29 -0.99 -8.77 -4.47
CA SER A 29 -1.91 -9.82 -4.04
C SER A 29 -3.22 -9.77 -4.84
N ALA A 30 -3.76 -8.57 -5.09
CA ALA A 30 -4.95 -8.38 -5.92
C ALA A 30 -4.74 -8.87 -7.35
N TYR A 31 -3.56 -8.64 -7.95
CA TYR A 31 -3.22 -9.17 -9.28
C TYR A 31 -3.31 -10.69 -9.31
N HIS A 32 -2.66 -11.38 -8.36
CA HIS A 32 -2.66 -12.84 -8.34
C HIS A 32 -4.04 -13.43 -8.05
N THR A 33 -4.78 -12.85 -7.10
CA THR A 33 -6.16 -13.26 -6.81
C THR A 33 -7.08 -13.07 -8.01
N TYR A 34 -6.98 -11.93 -8.69
CA TYR A 34 -7.81 -11.64 -9.87
C TYR A 34 -7.41 -12.52 -11.06
N LEU A 35 -6.12 -12.74 -11.29
CA LEU A 35 -5.61 -13.58 -12.37
C LEU A 35 -6.12 -15.02 -12.23
N ALA A 36 -5.98 -15.62 -11.04
CA ALA A 36 -6.49 -16.96 -10.76
C ALA A 36 -8.00 -17.05 -11.01
N LYS A 37 -8.76 -16.02 -10.62
CA LYS A 37 -10.21 -15.94 -10.87
C LYS A 37 -10.56 -15.89 -12.35
N ILE A 38 -9.82 -15.11 -13.15
CA ILE A 38 -10.07 -15.00 -14.60
C ILE A 38 -9.68 -16.28 -15.33
N GLN A 39 -8.53 -16.86 -15.00
CA GLN A 39 -8.07 -18.14 -15.54
C GLN A 39 -9.11 -19.25 -15.30
N LEU A 40 -9.66 -19.34 -14.08
CA LEU A 40 -10.71 -20.29 -13.76
C LEU A 40 -12.02 -20.00 -14.52
N LYS A 41 -12.39 -18.72 -14.65
CA LYS A 41 -13.67 -18.32 -15.26
C LYS A 41 -13.72 -18.60 -16.77
N TYR A 42 -12.60 -18.43 -17.46
CA TYR A 42 -12.51 -18.57 -18.91
C TYR A 42 -11.66 -19.77 -19.35
N ASP A 43 -11.42 -20.74 -18.45
CA ASP A 43 -10.67 -21.96 -18.76
C ASP A 43 -9.32 -21.71 -19.46
N ASN A 44 -8.58 -20.71 -18.97
CA ASN A 44 -7.31 -20.25 -19.56
C ASN A 44 -7.38 -19.83 -21.05
N ASP A 45 -8.53 -19.33 -21.51
CA ASP A 45 -8.68 -18.72 -22.85
C ASP A 45 -7.63 -17.61 -23.07
N GLU A 46 -6.75 -17.83 -24.04
CA GLU A 46 -5.62 -16.95 -24.35
C GLU A 46 -6.07 -15.58 -24.86
N ASP A 47 -7.17 -15.50 -25.62
CA ASP A 47 -7.68 -14.25 -26.17
C ASP A 47 -8.19 -13.34 -25.04
N ILE A 48 -8.85 -13.93 -24.04
CA ILE A 48 -9.32 -13.19 -22.86
C ILE A 48 -8.15 -12.76 -21.97
N LEU A 49 -7.11 -13.59 -21.83
CA LEU A 49 -5.93 -13.24 -21.04
C LEU A 49 -5.05 -12.18 -21.72
N ALA A 50 -5.11 -12.07 -23.04
CA ALA A 50 -4.44 -11.03 -23.82
C ALA A 50 -5.21 -9.69 -23.83
N ASP A 51 -6.53 -9.70 -23.53
CA ASP A 51 -7.34 -8.48 -23.50
C ASP A 51 -7.04 -7.63 -22.25
N ARG A 52 -6.37 -6.49 -22.47
CA ARG A 52 -6.04 -5.51 -21.41
C ARG A 52 -7.25 -4.86 -20.72
N ALA A 53 -8.44 -4.86 -21.34
CA ALA A 53 -9.64 -4.36 -20.69
C ALA A 53 -10.12 -5.31 -19.59
N ILE A 54 -9.75 -6.59 -19.67
CA ILE A 54 -10.12 -7.66 -18.75
C ILE A 54 -8.92 -8.03 -17.87
N CYS A 55 -7.81 -8.46 -18.46
CA CYS A 55 -6.58 -8.86 -17.78
C CYS A 55 -5.57 -7.71 -17.77
N LEU A 56 -5.46 -7.03 -16.63
CA LEU A 56 -4.60 -5.86 -16.49
C LEU A 56 -3.12 -6.21 -16.30
N HIS A 57 -2.25 -5.37 -16.83
CA HIS A 57 -0.85 -5.41 -16.44
C HIS A 57 -0.65 -4.91 -15.01
N LYS A 58 0.41 -5.39 -14.37
CA LYS A 58 0.79 -5.01 -13.00
C LYS A 58 0.89 -3.48 -12.82
N HIS A 59 1.36 -2.77 -13.83
CA HIS A 59 1.48 -1.31 -13.79
C HIS A 59 0.11 -0.60 -13.70
N ASP A 60 -0.88 -1.06 -14.47
CA ASP A 60 -2.23 -0.50 -14.46
C ASP A 60 -2.92 -0.73 -13.11
N ILE A 61 -2.70 -1.91 -12.52
CA ILE A 61 -3.23 -2.26 -11.19
C ILE A 61 -2.57 -1.42 -10.11
N TYR A 62 -1.26 -1.19 -10.19
CA TYR A 62 -0.55 -0.30 -9.30
C TYR A 62 -1.14 1.11 -9.36
N TYR A 63 -1.35 1.66 -10.56
CA TYR A 63 -1.95 2.97 -10.73
C TYR A 63 -3.39 3.03 -10.20
N LEU A 64 -4.19 1.99 -10.42
CA LEU A 64 -5.55 1.89 -9.90
C LEU A 64 -5.56 1.86 -8.37
N HIS A 65 -4.61 1.15 -7.76
CA HIS A 65 -4.45 1.10 -6.31
C HIS A 65 -3.99 2.44 -5.73
N GLN A 66 -3.06 3.15 -6.38
CA GLN A 66 -2.68 4.50 -5.96
C GLN A 66 -3.87 5.46 -5.98
N LYS A 67 -4.68 5.44 -7.04
CA LYS A 67 -5.92 6.23 -7.11
C LYS A 67 -6.92 5.88 -6.00
N PHE A 68 -7.01 4.60 -5.65
CA PHE A 68 -7.84 4.16 -4.54
C PHE A 68 -7.34 4.70 -3.20
N LEU A 69 -6.02 4.64 -2.96
CA LEU A 69 -5.42 5.18 -1.74
C LEU A 69 -5.56 6.70 -1.66
N ASP A 70 -5.36 7.42 -2.76
CA ASP A 70 -5.54 8.87 -2.82
C ASP A 70 -6.97 9.29 -2.45
N GLN A 71 -7.98 8.44 -2.73
CA GLN A 71 -9.38 8.69 -2.37
C GLN A 71 -9.68 8.41 -0.89
N ILE A 72 -9.01 7.44 -0.27
CA ILE A 72 -9.28 7.03 1.12
C ILE A 72 -8.43 7.81 2.12
N VAL A 73 -7.14 7.92 1.83
CA VAL A 73 -6.13 8.48 2.74
C VAL A 73 -5.80 9.93 2.37
N GLY A 74 -6.12 10.34 1.13
CA GLY A 74 -5.72 11.62 0.57
C GLY A 74 -4.44 11.50 -0.26
N ILE A 75 -4.15 12.54 -1.05
CA ILE A 75 -3.01 12.58 -1.98
C ILE A 75 -1.70 12.27 -1.25
N ARG A 76 -0.83 11.47 -1.87
CA ARG A 76 0.52 11.20 -1.36
C ARG A 76 1.26 12.47 -0.92
N ASN A 77 1.78 12.45 0.31
CA ASN A 77 2.45 13.59 0.98
C ASN A 77 1.56 14.82 1.18
N GLY A 78 0.25 14.71 0.97
CA GLY A 78 -0.73 15.74 1.28
C GLY A 78 -1.04 15.79 2.78
N LYS A 79 -1.57 16.93 3.23
CA LYS A 79 -1.97 17.15 4.62
C LYS A 79 -2.96 16.09 5.12
N GLU A 80 -3.86 15.64 4.26
CA GLU A 80 -4.88 14.63 4.57
C GLU A 80 -4.25 13.28 4.93
N MET A 81 -3.21 12.85 4.20
CA MET A 81 -2.48 11.61 4.47
C MET A 81 -1.85 11.63 5.87
N PHE A 82 -1.21 12.74 6.25
CA PHE A 82 -0.63 12.89 7.58
C PHE A 82 -1.70 12.91 8.68
N LEU A 83 -2.84 13.56 8.42
CA LEU A 83 -3.96 13.58 9.36
C LEU A 83 -4.53 12.17 9.57
N CYS A 84 -4.71 11.40 8.49
CA CYS A 84 -5.22 10.03 8.54
C CYS A 84 -4.28 9.12 9.34
N LYS A 85 -2.97 9.17 9.05
CA LYS A 85 -1.95 8.45 9.81
C LYS A 85 -1.90 8.84 11.29
N SER A 86 -2.05 10.13 11.60
CA SER A 86 -2.09 10.58 12.99
C SER A 86 -3.29 10.01 13.75
N LYS A 87 -4.44 9.83 13.10
CA LYS A 87 -5.62 9.21 13.71
C LYS A 87 -5.40 7.71 13.95
N GLU A 88 -4.85 7.00 12.97
CA GLU A 88 -4.51 5.58 13.11
C GLU A 88 -3.58 5.31 14.30
N ILE A 89 -2.57 6.16 14.50
CA ILE A 89 -1.66 6.08 15.66
C ILE A 89 -2.42 6.28 16.98
N VAL A 90 -3.34 7.25 17.03
CA VAL A 90 -4.16 7.50 18.23
C VAL A 90 -5.08 6.32 18.53
N GLU A 91 -5.72 5.74 17.51
CA GLU A 91 -6.57 4.56 17.65
C GLU A 91 -5.76 3.32 18.10
N PHE A 92 -4.56 3.14 17.56
CA PHE A 92 -3.63 2.10 17.99
C PHE A 92 -3.25 2.26 19.47
N ASN A 93 -2.88 3.46 19.89
CA ASN A 93 -2.52 3.75 21.29
C ASN A 93 -3.70 3.48 22.24
N ASN A 94 -4.91 3.88 21.84
CA ASN A 94 -6.13 3.66 22.62
C ASN A 94 -6.46 2.17 22.76
N SER A 95 -6.30 1.38 21.68
CA SER A 95 -6.57 -0.06 21.71
C SER A 95 -5.54 -0.84 22.53
N HIS A 96 -4.29 -0.40 22.55
CA HIS A 96 -3.18 -1.08 23.25
C HIS A 96 -2.89 -0.51 24.65
N LYS A 97 -3.63 0.53 25.09
CA LYS A 97 -3.41 1.25 26.37
C LYS A 97 -1.98 1.78 26.52
N GLU A 98 -1.36 2.17 25.41
CA GLU A 98 0.01 2.71 25.40
C GLU A 98 -0.02 4.24 25.27
N THR A 99 0.64 4.93 26.20
CA THR A 99 0.78 6.40 26.22
C THR A 99 1.99 6.92 25.43
N GLY A 100 2.79 6.05 24.83
CA GLY A 100 4.16 6.35 24.40
C GLY A 100 4.38 6.73 22.92
N LEU A 101 3.48 6.35 22.02
CA LEU A 101 3.61 6.63 20.58
C LEU A 101 3.02 8.01 20.26
N ASN A 102 3.69 9.06 20.75
CA ASN A 102 3.38 10.43 20.36
C ASN A 102 4.40 10.87 19.31
N ILE A 103 3.93 11.37 18.16
CA ILE A 103 4.78 11.94 17.09
C ILE A 103 5.67 13.06 17.65
N SER A 104 5.29 13.69 18.76
CA SER A 104 6.10 14.70 19.46
C SER A 104 7.17 14.14 20.41
N ASN A 105 7.00 12.92 20.95
CA ASN A 105 7.93 12.32 21.92
C ASN A 105 8.88 11.30 21.28
N ILE A 106 8.51 10.75 20.12
CA ILE A 106 9.44 10.05 19.25
C ILE A 106 9.59 10.97 18.05
N LEU A 107 10.69 11.71 17.99
CA LEU A 107 11.01 12.55 16.84
C LEU A 107 11.44 11.63 15.68
N LEU A 108 10.47 10.87 15.18
CA LEU A 108 10.60 9.81 14.21
C LEU A 108 10.59 10.45 12.83
N THR A 109 11.76 10.91 12.38
CA THR A 109 11.87 11.45 11.02
C THR A 109 12.00 10.29 10.05
N LEU A 110 10.88 9.89 9.44
CA LEU A 110 10.85 8.86 8.41
C LEU A 110 11.31 9.47 7.08
N ILE A 111 12.60 9.30 6.74
CA ILE A 111 13.11 9.70 5.43
C ILE A 111 12.75 8.58 4.43
N SER A 112 11.60 8.75 3.76
CA SER A 112 11.18 7.87 2.68
C SER A 112 11.77 8.33 1.36
N THR A 113 12.62 7.52 0.74
CA THR A 113 12.99 7.74 -0.66
C THR A 113 11.84 7.22 -1.52
N SER A 114 11.06 8.15 -2.06
CA SER A 114 10.03 7.83 -3.04
C SER A 114 10.69 7.29 -4.31
N THR A 115 10.65 5.98 -4.53
CA THR A 115 10.93 5.36 -5.83
C THR A 115 9.65 4.80 -6.45
N PRO A 116 9.58 4.65 -7.79
CA PRO A 116 8.39 4.15 -8.49
C PRO A 116 7.94 2.74 -8.11
N ILE A 117 8.79 1.98 -7.41
CA ILE A 117 8.57 0.56 -7.03
C ILE A 117 8.02 0.41 -5.60
N GLY A 118 7.82 1.52 -4.89
CA GLY A 118 7.43 1.53 -3.48
C GLY A 118 8.53 2.18 -2.67
N GLY A 119 8.19 3.24 -1.93
CA GLY A 119 9.15 3.94 -1.09
C GLY A 119 9.49 3.10 0.13
N LEU A 120 10.72 2.60 0.19
CA LEU A 120 11.26 2.00 1.41
C LEU A 120 11.65 3.17 2.34
N PRO A 121 11.25 3.18 3.63
CA PRO A 121 11.89 4.08 4.57
C PRO A 121 13.36 3.66 4.71
N LEU A 122 14.26 4.48 4.19
CA LEU A 122 15.68 4.15 4.15
C LEU A 122 16.34 4.45 5.51
N ILE A 123 15.82 5.43 6.23
CA ILE A 123 16.41 5.91 7.47
C ILE A 123 15.29 6.26 8.45
N THR A 124 15.32 5.59 9.60
CA THR A 124 14.60 6.00 10.80
C THR A 124 15.59 6.75 11.67
N ILE A 125 15.48 8.08 11.73
CA ILE A 125 16.31 8.85 12.66
C ILE A 125 15.56 8.90 14.00
N LEU A 126 16.08 8.19 15.00
CA LEU A 126 15.70 8.38 16.40
C LEU A 126 16.49 9.55 16.95
N ILE A 127 15.84 10.70 17.12
CA ILE A 127 16.39 11.83 17.87
C ILE A 127 15.74 11.82 19.26
N SER A 128 16.09 10.83 20.07
CA SER A 128 15.72 10.80 21.48
C SER A 128 16.94 10.40 22.28
N ASP A 129 17.20 11.12 23.37
CA ASP A 129 17.88 10.53 24.52
C ASP A 129 16.96 9.44 25.09
N GLU A 130 17.54 8.45 25.75
CA GLU A 130 16.87 7.46 26.62
C GLU A 130 16.40 6.11 26.01
N THR A 131 17.29 5.14 26.27
CA THR A 131 17.11 3.69 26.52
C THR A 131 16.72 2.74 25.37
N VAL A 132 17.34 1.55 25.42
CA VAL A 132 17.14 0.41 24.49
C VAL A 132 15.65 0.03 24.36
N SER A 133 14.86 0.23 25.41
CA SER A 133 13.40 0.01 25.41
C SER A 133 12.68 0.84 24.35
N THR A 134 13.05 2.12 24.22
CA THR A 134 12.44 3.04 23.26
C THR A 134 12.76 2.64 21.83
N PHE A 135 13.98 2.13 21.59
CA PHE A 135 14.40 1.60 20.30
C PHE A 135 13.61 0.35 19.91
N THR A 136 13.52 -0.65 20.79
CA THR A 136 12.79 -1.90 20.51
C THR A 136 11.31 -1.62 20.21
N LYS A 137 10.68 -0.74 20.98
CA LYS A 137 9.27 -0.36 20.76
C LYS A 137 9.06 0.39 19.46
N THR A 138 9.98 1.30 19.13
CA THR A 138 9.94 2.02 17.86
C THR A 138 10.09 1.06 16.68
N PHE A 139 10.97 0.08 16.80
CA PHE A 139 11.18 -0.94 15.77
C PHE A 139 9.96 -1.84 15.56
N GLU A 140 9.29 -2.25 16.64
CA GLU A 140 8.02 -3.00 16.55
C GLU A 140 6.89 -2.16 15.92
N ALA A 141 6.76 -0.88 16.29
CA ALA A 141 5.80 0.03 15.66
C ALA A 141 6.08 0.20 14.16
N ILE A 142 7.36 0.28 13.76
CA ILE A 142 7.77 0.34 12.36
C ILE A 142 7.43 -0.95 11.61
N LYS A 143 7.61 -2.13 12.21
CA LYS A 143 7.18 -3.41 11.60
C LYS A 143 5.67 -3.45 11.35
N HIS A 144 4.87 -2.84 12.21
CA HIS A 144 3.42 -2.76 12.03
C HIS A 144 2.99 -1.72 10.99
N ILE A 145 3.72 -0.62 10.87
CA ILE A 145 3.45 0.44 9.88
C ILE A 145 3.91 0.05 8.48
N LEU A 146 4.97 -0.74 8.38
CA LEU A 146 5.46 -1.26 7.12
C LEU A 146 4.72 -2.55 6.73
N LEU A 147 4.50 -2.75 5.43
CA LEU A 147 3.90 -3.98 4.90
C LEU A 147 4.69 -5.21 5.39
N LEU A 148 4.01 -6.34 5.58
CA LEU A 148 4.55 -7.58 6.19
C LEU A 148 5.88 -8.09 5.57
N ASP A 149 6.22 -7.65 4.36
CA ASP A 149 7.43 -8.01 3.60
C ASP A 149 8.45 -6.85 3.42
N ALA A 150 8.27 -5.72 4.10
CA ALA A 150 9.11 -4.53 3.91
C ALA A 150 10.56 -4.72 4.39
N PHE A 151 10.79 -5.68 5.29
CA PHE A 151 12.11 -6.11 5.75
C PHE A 151 12.48 -7.47 5.17
N GLY A 152 12.08 -7.76 3.92
CA GLY A 152 12.47 -8.94 3.17
C GLY A 152 13.99 -9.09 3.10
N GLY A 153 14.55 -9.73 4.11
CA GLY A 153 15.88 -10.29 4.13
C GLY A 153 15.74 -11.79 4.29
N TYR A 154 16.30 -12.52 3.34
CA TYR A 154 17.05 -13.71 3.70
C TYR A 154 18.44 -13.27 4.13
#